data_AF-A0A957RI46-F1
#
_entry.id   AF-A0A957RI46-F1
#
_cell.length_a   1.000
_cell.length_b   1.000
_cell.length_c   1.000
_cell.angle_alpha   90.00
_cell.angle_beta   90.00
_cell.angle_gamma   90.00
#
_symmetry.space_group_name_H-M   'P 1'
#
loop_
_entity.id
_entity.type
_entity.pdbx_description
1 polymer ?
#
loop_
_entity_poly.entity_id
_entity_poly.type
_entity_poly.pdbx_seq_one_letter_code
_entity_poly.pdbx_strand_id
1 'polypeptide(L)'
;MRGILGKKVGMTQLFDKSGAVVPVTIIEAGPCYVTQVKTEDSDGYNAVQLGYEEVPERKLTKGQRGHLGKAGTPSVRRLREFRYEAAPEVSVGDVVKADVFVEGELVDVSGVSKGRGFSGAVRRHGFAGGPKTHGQSDRHRATGSRGAGTTPGHTFPGTRAP
;
A
#
# COMPACT_ATOMS: atom_id res chain seq x y z
N MET A 1 -13.86 -13.89 -3.90
CA MET A 1 -13.01 -12.71 -4.17
C MET A 1 -12.82 -11.94 -2.87
N ARG A 2 -11.59 -11.70 -2.39
CA ARG A 2 -11.32 -11.14 -1.04
C ARG A 2 -10.44 -9.88 -1.08
N GLY A 3 -10.64 -9.03 -2.08
CA GLY A 3 -9.85 -7.81 -2.21
C GLY A 3 -10.55 -6.78 -3.08
N ILE A 4 -10.46 -5.53 -2.66
CA ILE A 4 -10.96 -4.38 -3.43
C ILE A 4 -9.89 -3.29 -3.43
N LEU A 5 -9.93 -2.44 -4.45
CA LEU A 5 -9.19 -1.19 -4.46
C LEU A 5 -10.07 -0.06 -3.95
N GLY A 6 -9.43 0.88 -3.26
CA GLY A 6 -10.11 2.04 -2.74
C GLY A 6 -9.16 3.19 -2.49
N LYS A 7 -9.74 4.33 -2.17
CA LYS A 7 -9.04 5.56 -1.84
C LYS A 7 -9.34 5.93 -0.40
N LYS A 8 -8.28 6.20 0.37
CA LYS A 8 -8.43 6.80 1.69
C LYS A 8 -8.96 8.22 1.54
N VAL A 9 -10.19 8.46 2.00
CA VAL A 9 -10.84 9.78 2.00
C VAL A 9 -10.37 10.60 3.19
N GLY A 10 -10.39 9.99 4.37
CA GLY A 10 -10.09 10.70 5.61
C GLY A 10 -10.25 9.83 6.85
N MET A 11 -10.32 10.49 8.00
CA MET A 11 -10.57 9.88 9.30
C MET A 11 -11.65 10.67 10.01
N THR A 12 -12.49 9.96 10.77
CA THR A 12 -13.49 10.55 11.66
C THR A 12 -13.60 9.69 12.92
N GLN A 13 -14.52 10.03 13.81
CA GLN A 13 -14.84 9.24 14.99
C GLN A 13 -16.34 8.93 15.01
N LEU A 14 -16.69 7.74 15.47
CA LEU A 14 -18.07 7.31 15.67
C LEU A 14 -18.28 7.00 17.15
N PHE A 15 -19.47 7.28 17.65
CA PHE A 15 -19.88 6.87 18.99
C PHE A 15 -20.60 5.53 18.88
N ASP A 16 -20.16 4.55 19.66
CA ASP A 16 -20.86 3.29 19.76
C ASP A 16 -22.10 3.40 20.68
N LYS A 17 -22.87 2.32 20.75
CA LYS A 17 -24.08 2.26 21.58
C LYS A 17 -23.80 2.39 23.09
N SER A 18 -22.56 2.16 23.52
CA SER A 18 -22.13 2.32 24.92
C SER A 18 -21.65 3.74 25.24
N GLY A 19 -21.55 4.61 24.22
CA GLY A 19 -21.02 5.98 24.35
C GLY A 19 -19.51 6.07 24.17
N ALA A 20 -18.81 4.98 23.84
CA ALA A 20 -17.38 4.99 23.59
C ALA A 20 -17.06 5.59 22.21
N VAL A 21 -15.93 6.29 22.11
CA VAL A 21 -15.44 6.92 20.88
C VAL A 21 -14.56 5.93 20.12
N VAL A 22 -14.94 5.61 18.89
CA VAL A 22 -14.19 4.71 17.99
C VAL A 22 -13.60 5.53 16.82
N PRO A 23 -12.27 5.62 16.68
CA PRO A 23 -11.65 6.27 15.54
C PRO A 23 -11.79 5.40 14.29
N VAL A 24 -12.26 5.97 13.18
CA VAL A 24 -12.49 5.25 11.92
C VAL A 24 -11.77 5.92 10.75
N THR A 25 -11.36 5.12 9.77
CA THR A 25 -10.84 5.59 8.49
C THR A 25 -11.89 5.39 7.42
N ILE A 26 -12.25 6.45 6.70
CA ILE A 26 -13.20 6.39 5.60
C ILE A 26 -12.43 6.01 4.33
N ILE A 27 -12.82 4.90 3.71
CA ILE A 27 -12.27 4.41 2.45
C ILE A 27 -13.38 4.42 1.42
N GLU A 28 -13.18 5.17 0.34
CA GLU A 28 -14.03 5.11 -0.85
C GLU A 28 -13.60 3.89 -1.66
N ALA A 29 -14.38 2.82 -1.58
CA ALA A 29 -14.06 1.53 -2.19
C ALA A 29 -15.02 1.25 -3.36
N GLY A 30 -14.45 0.95 -4.53
CA GLY A 30 -15.22 0.66 -5.74
C GLY A 30 -15.90 1.87 -6.41
N PRO A 31 -16.53 1.67 -7.59
CA PRO A 31 -16.56 0.41 -8.33
C PRO A 31 -15.15 0.03 -8.85
N CYS A 32 -14.80 -1.25 -8.72
CA CYS A 32 -13.58 -1.82 -9.29
C CYS A 32 -13.95 -2.75 -10.43
N TYR A 33 -13.19 -2.74 -11.52
CA TYR A 33 -13.48 -3.53 -12.72
C TYR A 33 -12.48 -4.67 -12.87
N VAL A 34 -12.93 -5.89 -13.19
CA VAL A 34 -12.02 -6.99 -13.52
C VAL A 34 -11.46 -6.77 -14.92
N THR A 35 -10.17 -6.43 -15.00
CA THR A 35 -9.51 -6.12 -16.29
C THR A 35 -8.81 -7.33 -16.90
N GLN A 36 -8.41 -8.30 -16.08
CA GLN A 36 -7.79 -9.53 -16.55
C GLN A 36 -7.97 -10.64 -15.50
N VAL A 37 -8.22 -11.84 -15.98
CA VAL A 37 -8.20 -13.07 -15.18
C VAL A 37 -6.99 -13.88 -15.64
N LYS A 38 -6.17 -14.32 -14.69
CA LYS A 38 -4.97 -15.11 -14.91
C LYS A 38 -5.17 -16.49 -14.30
N THR A 39 -4.79 -17.52 -15.05
CA THR A 39 -4.82 -18.91 -14.60
C THR A 39 -3.43 -19.52 -14.65
N GLU A 40 -3.26 -20.65 -13.98
CA GLU A 40 -2.01 -21.42 -14.03
C GLU A 40 -1.59 -21.80 -15.46
N ASP A 41 -2.54 -22.19 -16.31
CA ASP A 41 -2.24 -22.60 -17.68
C ASP A 41 -1.74 -21.44 -18.57
N SER A 42 -2.26 -20.22 -18.38
CA SER A 42 -1.91 -19.07 -19.23
C SER A 42 -0.74 -18.25 -18.68
N ASP A 43 -0.70 -18.03 -17.37
CA ASP A 43 0.19 -17.06 -16.71
C ASP A 43 1.09 -17.70 -15.64
N GLY A 44 0.91 -19.00 -15.34
CA GLY A 44 1.69 -19.74 -14.34
C GLY A 44 1.23 -19.54 -12.89
N TYR A 45 0.13 -18.82 -12.66
CA TYR A 45 -0.51 -18.66 -11.34
C TYR A 45 -1.95 -18.12 -11.47
N ASN A 46 -2.75 -18.36 -10.43
CA ASN A 46 -4.12 -17.87 -10.34
C ASN A 46 -4.17 -16.45 -9.76
N ALA A 47 -4.70 -15.49 -10.53
CA ALA A 47 -4.89 -14.11 -10.05
C ALA A 47 -5.99 -13.35 -10.80
N VAL A 48 -6.52 -12.33 -10.15
CA VAL A 48 -7.47 -11.39 -10.76
C VAL A 48 -6.87 -9.99 -10.72
N GLN A 49 -6.82 -9.34 -11.87
CA GLN A 49 -6.44 -7.94 -11.97
C GLN A 49 -7.67 -7.06 -11.86
N LEU A 50 -7.63 -6.11 -10.92
CA LEU A 50 -8.65 -5.10 -10.72
C LEU A 50 -8.18 -3.71 -11.15
N GLY A 51 -9.09 -3.02 -11.81
CA GLY A 51 -9.02 -1.63 -12.21
C GLY A 51 -9.81 -0.73 -11.28
N TYR A 52 -9.23 0.41 -10.91
CA TYR A 52 -9.86 1.42 -10.06
C TYR A 52 -9.48 2.84 -10.49
N GLU A 53 -10.35 3.80 -10.14
CA GLU A 53 -10.26 5.22 -10.46
C GLU A 53 -10.41 5.49 -11.96
N GLU A 54 -11.65 5.72 -12.40
CA GLU A 54 -11.94 6.09 -13.79
C GLU A 54 -11.26 7.41 -14.18
N VAL A 55 -10.69 7.43 -15.39
CA VAL A 55 -10.01 8.58 -15.96
C VAL A 55 -10.34 8.73 -17.44
N PRO A 56 -10.33 9.97 -17.96
CA PRO A 56 -10.49 10.18 -19.40
C PRO A 56 -9.39 9.45 -20.19
N GLU A 57 -9.76 8.83 -21.32
CA GLU A 57 -8.87 8.05 -22.19
C GLU A 57 -7.59 8.79 -22.58
N ARG A 58 -7.64 10.12 -22.74
CA ARG A 58 -6.48 10.96 -23.06
C ARG A 58 -5.35 10.90 -22.02
N LYS A 59 -5.64 10.45 -20.79
CA LYS A 59 -4.64 10.27 -19.73
C LYS A 59 -3.94 8.91 -19.79
N LEU A 60 -4.42 8.00 -20.64
CA LEU A 60 -3.87 6.67 -20.81
C LEU A 60 -2.92 6.60 -22.00
N THR A 61 -1.88 5.80 -21.86
CA THR A 61 -0.98 5.47 -22.98
C THR A 61 -1.69 4.54 -23.98
N LYS A 62 -1.16 4.43 -25.21
CA LYS A 62 -1.73 3.54 -26.24
C LYS A 62 -1.82 2.08 -25.77
N GLY A 63 -0.80 1.59 -25.05
CA GLY A 63 -0.79 0.22 -24.51
C GLY A 63 -1.86 0.00 -23.45
N GLN A 64 -2.04 0.95 -22.53
CA GLN A 64 -3.09 0.88 -21.50
C GLN A 64 -4.49 0.85 -22.11
N ARG A 65 -4.74 1.70 -23.13
CA ARG A 65 -6.01 1.71 -23.86
C ARG A 65 -6.28 0.39 -24.57
N GLY A 66 -5.27 -0.19 -25.21
CA GLY A 66 -5.41 -1.50 -25.87
C GLY A 66 -5.74 -2.62 -24.87
N HIS A 67 -5.06 -2.64 -23.72
CA HIS A 67 -5.31 -3.62 -22.66
C HIS A 67 -6.73 -3.51 -22.09
N LEU A 68 -7.14 -2.31 -21.67
CA LEU A 68 -8.47 -2.07 -21.09
C LEU A 68 -9.60 -2.23 -22.12
N GLY A 69 -9.35 -1.83 -23.37
CA GLY A 69 -10.31 -1.99 -24.46
C GLY A 69 -10.61 -3.47 -24.77
N LYS A 70 -9.60 -4.35 -24.68
CA LYS A 70 -9.80 -5.80 -24.83
C LYS A 70 -10.71 -6.38 -23.74
N ALA A 71 -10.65 -5.82 -22.53
CA ALA A 71 -11.46 -6.25 -21.40
C ALA A 71 -12.89 -5.67 -21.41
N GLY A 72 -13.20 -4.71 -22.29
CA GLY A 72 -14.48 -4.00 -22.29
C GLY A 72 -14.71 -3.12 -21.06
N THR A 73 -13.66 -2.85 -20.28
CA THR A 73 -13.75 -2.07 -19.04
C THR A 73 -13.55 -0.57 -19.29
N PRO A 74 -14.10 0.31 -18.43
CA PRO A 74 -13.80 1.74 -18.46
C PRO A 74 -12.29 2.03 -18.37
N SER A 75 -11.92 3.21 -18.84
CA SER A 75 -10.54 3.71 -18.71
C SER A 75 -10.22 3.99 -17.25
N VAL A 76 -9.34 3.18 -16.64
CA VAL A 76 -8.98 3.26 -15.22
C VAL A 76 -7.51 3.60 -15.03
N ARG A 77 -7.18 4.27 -13.92
CA ARG A 77 -5.81 4.73 -13.63
C ARG A 77 -4.97 3.69 -12.90
N ARG A 78 -5.59 2.90 -12.02
CA ARG A 78 -4.88 1.98 -11.11
C ARG A 78 -5.23 0.55 -11.48
N LEU A 79 -4.20 -0.27 -11.67
CA LEU A 79 -4.32 -1.72 -11.86
C LEU A 79 -3.56 -2.42 -10.73
N ARG A 80 -4.19 -3.39 -10.08
CA ARG A 80 -3.55 -4.25 -9.08
C ARG A 80 -4.06 -5.68 -9.19
N GLU A 81 -3.22 -6.62 -8.84
CA GLU A 81 -3.52 -8.04 -8.90
C GLU A 81 -3.73 -8.59 -7.50
N PHE A 82 -4.72 -9.46 -7.38
CA PHE A 82 -5.00 -10.25 -6.19
C PHE A 82 -4.78 -11.70 -6.55
N ARG A 83 -3.88 -12.37 -5.83
CA ARG A 83 -3.57 -13.79 -6.04
C ARG A 83 -4.57 -14.66 -5.30
N TYR A 84 -4.85 -15.81 -5.89
CA TYR A 84 -5.73 -16.83 -5.33
C TYR A 84 -5.04 -18.18 -5.38
N GLU A 85 -5.39 -19.07 -4.46
CA GLU A 85 -4.91 -20.46 -4.50
C GLU A 85 -5.66 -21.26 -5.57
N ALA A 86 -6.99 -21.13 -5.60
CA ALA A 86 -7.84 -21.75 -6.61
C ALA A 86 -8.07 -20.82 -7.82
N ALA A 87 -8.52 -21.41 -8.93
CA ALA A 87 -8.92 -20.68 -10.11
C ALA A 87 -10.04 -19.67 -9.77
N PRO A 88 -9.89 -18.39 -10.13
CA PRO A 88 -10.88 -17.37 -9.79
C PRO A 88 -12.17 -17.55 -10.61
N GLU A 89 -13.30 -17.65 -9.92
CA GLU A 89 -14.66 -17.71 -10.52
C GLU A 89 -15.22 -16.32 -10.88
N VAL A 90 -14.39 -15.47 -11.50
CA VAL A 90 -14.81 -14.14 -11.95
C VAL A 90 -14.49 -13.97 -13.42
N SER A 91 -15.35 -13.24 -14.13
CA SER A 91 -15.21 -12.96 -15.54
C SER A 91 -14.56 -11.60 -15.76
N VAL A 92 -13.88 -11.45 -16.90
CA VAL A 92 -13.38 -10.14 -17.33
C VAL A 92 -14.58 -9.22 -17.61
N GLY A 93 -14.51 -7.99 -17.11
CA GLY A 93 -15.60 -7.00 -17.20
C GLY A 93 -16.48 -6.91 -15.96
N ASP A 94 -16.40 -7.88 -15.03
CA ASP A 94 -17.21 -7.87 -13.81
C ASP A 94 -16.89 -6.65 -12.93
N VAL A 95 -17.93 -6.16 -12.24
CA VAL A 95 -17.83 -5.00 -11.34
C VAL A 95 -17.87 -5.47 -9.89
N VAL A 96 -16.84 -5.11 -9.15
CA VAL A 96 -16.64 -5.43 -7.73
C VAL A 96 -16.92 -4.18 -6.91
N LYS A 97 -17.85 -4.29 -5.95
CA LYS A 97 -18.22 -3.22 -5.04
C LYS A 97 -17.80 -3.56 -3.60
N ALA A 98 -18.06 -2.64 -2.67
CA ALA A 98 -17.69 -2.80 -1.26
C ALA A 98 -18.51 -3.87 -0.51
N ASP A 99 -19.55 -4.41 -1.13
CA ASP A 99 -20.39 -5.52 -0.66
C ASP A 99 -19.65 -6.87 -0.53
N VAL A 100 -18.41 -6.94 -1.02
CA VAL A 100 -17.53 -8.09 -0.81
C VAL A 100 -17.14 -8.32 0.64
N PHE A 101 -17.29 -7.32 1.52
CA PHE A 101 -17.00 -7.43 2.95
C PHE A 101 -18.28 -7.51 3.77
N VAL A 102 -18.22 -8.31 4.84
CA VAL A 102 -19.32 -8.39 5.81
C VAL A 102 -18.99 -7.52 7.02
N GLU A 103 -20.01 -6.88 7.61
CA GLU A 103 -19.83 -6.10 8.83
C GLU A 103 -19.26 -6.96 9.96
N GLY A 104 -18.24 -6.45 10.65
CA GLY A 104 -17.53 -7.15 11.73
C GLY A 104 -16.35 -8.00 11.27
N GLU A 105 -16.14 -8.17 9.96
CA GLU A 105 -14.96 -8.85 9.42
C GLU A 105 -13.68 -8.03 9.65
N LEU A 106 -12.59 -8.72 10.01
CA LEU A 106 -11.27 -8.10 10.10
C LEU A 106 -10.66 -8.01 8.70
N VAL A 107 -10.16 -6.82 8.36
CA VAL A 107 -9.62 -6.54 7.03
C VAL A 107 -8.16 -6.08 7.09
N ASP A 108 -7.35 -6.58 6.15
CA ASP A 108 -5.99 -6.13 5.95
C ASP A 108 -5.94 -4.99 4.92
N VAL A 109 -5.38 -3.85 5.32
CA VAL A 109 -5.28 -2.66 4.46
C VAL A 109 -3.83 -2.43 4.06
N SER A 110 -3.55 -2.47 2.75
CA SER A 110 -2.24 -2.14 2.19
C SER A 110 -2.28 -0.83 1.42
N GLY A 111 -1.18 -0.06 1.48
CA GLY A 111 -1.09 1.22 0.79
C GLY A 111 0.31 1.82 0.84
N VAL A 112 0.56 2.79 -0.03
CA VAL A 112 1.83 3.52 -0.03
C VAL A 112 1.81 4.53 1.11
N SER A 113 2.72 4.35 2.08
CA SER A 113 2.86 5.29 3.20
C SER A 113 3.27 6.69 2.73
N LYS A 114 2.96 7.72 3.53
CA LYS A 114 3.37 9.10 3.22
C LYS A 114 4.90 9.22 3.25
N GLY A 115 5.49 9.60 2.12
CA GLY A 115 6.91 9.92 2.03
C GLY A 115 7.28 11.07 2.96
N ARG A 116 8.37 10.92 3.71
CA ARG A 116 8.85 11.88 4.70
C ARG A 116 10.13 12.61 4.29
N GLY A 117 10.60 12.38 3.06
CA GLY A 117 11.88 12.85 2.54
C GLY A 117 13.08 12.15 3.19
N PHE A 118 14.28 12.67 2.95
CA PHE A 118 15.49 12.25 3.65
C PHE A 118 15.31 12.47 5.15
N SER A 119 15.41 11.39 5.94
CA SER A 119 15.05 11.41 7.36
C SER A 119 16.23 10.93 8.20
N GLY A 120 16.76 11.79 9.08
CA GLY A 120 17.84 11.42 9.99
C GLY A 120 17.49 10.22 10.90
N ALA A 121 18.51 9.55 11.43
CA ALA A 121 18.38 8.30 12.17
C ALA A 121 17.46 8.39 13.41
N VAL A 122 17.40 9.54 14.08
CA VAL A 122 16.46 9.77 15.20
C VAL A 122 15.00 9.64 14.73
N ARG A 123 14.63 10.25 13.60
CA ARG A 123 13.26 10.20 13.08
C ARG A 123 12.95 8.86 12.41
N ARG A 124 13.90 8.30 11.68
CA ARG A 124 13.72 7.08 10.88
C ARG A 124 13.76 5.80 11.72
N HIS A 125 14.64 5.75 12.71
CA HIS A 125 14.96 4.54 13.48
C HIS A 125 14.83 4.70 15.00
N GLY A 126 14.39 5.87 15.49
CA GLY A 126 14.19 6.11 16.92
C GLY A 126 15.48 6.21 17.74
N PHE A 127 16.61 6.59 17.13
CA PHE A 127 17.87 6.74 17.87
C PHE A 127 17.75 7.84 18.94
N ALA A 128 18.32 7.61 20.13
CA ALA A 128 18.22 8.55 21.26
C ALA A 128 18.94 9.89 21.00
N GLY A 129 20.02 9.87 20.20
CA GLY A 129 20.91 11.03 20.03
C GLY A 129 21.91 11.17 21.18
N GLY A 130 22.71 12.24 21.15
CA GLY A 130 23.64 12.59 22.23
C GLY A 130 23.01 13.54 23.25
N PRO A 131 23.68 13.83 24.38
CA PRO A 131 23.23 14.86 25.32
C PRO A 131 23.16 16.23 24.64
N LYS A 132 22.27 17.10 25.11
CA LYS A 132 22.10 18.46 24.55
C LYS A 132 23.13 19.47 25.08
N THR A 133 23.68 19.24 26.27
CA THR A 133 24.66 20.09 26.97
C THR A 133 25.78 19.22 27.57
N HIS A 134 26.55 19.75 28.53
CA HIS A 134 27.70 19.09 29.17
C HIS A 134 28.83 18.77 28.19
N GLY A 135 29.27 19.79 27.44
CA GLY A 135 30.43 19.68 26.52
C GLY A 135 30.12 19.02 25.18
N GLN A 136 28.84 18.77 24.86
CA GLN A 136 28.45 18.31 23.53
C GLN A 136 28.75 19.38 22.46
N SER A 137 29.33 18.95 21.33
CA SER A 137 29.53 19.75 20.13
C SER A 137 28.30 19.70 19.20
N ASP A 138 28.50 19.34 17.94
CA ASP A 138 27.55 19.27 16.83
C ASP A 138 26.82 17.92 16.70
N ARG A 139 27.02 16.99 17.65
CA ARG A 139 26.57 15.58 17.51
C ARG A 139 25.26 15.23 18.20
N HIS A 140 24.48 16.21 18.64
CA HIS A 140 23.21 15.96 19.36
C HIS A 140 22.27 14.98 18.64
N ARG A 141 22.21 15.00 17.29
CA ARG A 141 21.37 14.09 16.49
C ARG A 141 22.16 13.17 15.55
N ALA A 142 23.47 13.03 15.77
CA ALA A 142 24.32 12.15 14.98
C ALA A 142 23.98 10.67 15.24
N THR A 143 24.39 9.78 14.33
CA THR A 143 24.13 8.34 14.42
C THR A 143 24.97 7.63 15.48
N GLY A 144 26.01 8.26 16.00
CA GLY A 144 27.03 7.60 16.82
C GLY A 144 27.94 6.68 16.01
N SER A 145 28.59 5.73 16.69
CA SER A 145 29.44 4.72 16.04
C SER A 145 28.61 3.80 15.13
N ARG A 146 29.23 3.34 14.04
CA ARG A 146 28.60 2.42 13.06
C ARG A 146 29.38 1.12 12.86
N GLY A 147 30.40 0.87 13.69
CA GLY A 147 31.23 -0.32 13.58
C GLY A 147 32.17 -0.50 14.77
N ALA A 148 32.75 -1.69 14.86
CA ALA A 148 33.85 -1.98 15.77
C ALA A 148 35.20 -1.53 15.16
N GLY A 149 36.29 -1.71 15.90
CA GLY A 149 37.66 -1.40 15.45
C GLY A 149 38.18 -2.37 14.38
N THR A 150 39.31 -3.01 14.64
CA THR A 150 40.06 -3.80 13.64
C THR A 150 39.25 -4.93 12.99
N THR A 151 38.51 -5.71 13.78
CA THR A 151 37.64 -6.78 13.30
C THR A 151 36.19 -6.40 13.62
N PRO A 152 35.27 -6.29 12.65
CA PRO A 152 35.29 -6.81 11.27
C PRO A 152 35.88 -5.86 10.19
N GLY A 153 36.31 -4.64 10.54
CA GLY A 153 36.92 -3.70 9.58
C GLY A 153 35.97 -3.13 8.52
N HIS A 154 34.67 -3.38 8.62
CA HIS A 154 33.62 -2.83 7.75
C HIS A 154 32.28 -2.70 8.49
N THR A 155 31.33 -1.99 7.89
CA THR A 155 29.96 -1.89 8.41
C THR A 155 29.09 -3.02 7.84
N PHE A 156 28.29 -3.68 8.68
CA PHE A 156 27.42 -4.76 8.23
C PHE A 156 26.25 -4.26 7.37
N PRO A 157 25.81 -5.04 6.37
CA PRO A 157 24.56 -4.78 5.64
C PRO A 157 23.37 -4.66 6.60
N GLY A 158 22.47 -3.71 6.33
CA GLY A 158 21.31 -3.46 7.19
C GLY A 158 21.59 -2.59 8.43
N THR A 159 22.84 -2.14 8.63
CA THR A 159 23.16 -1.17 9.69
C THR A 159 22.34 0.11 9.51
N ARG A 160 21.63 0.51 10.58
CA ARG A 160 20.68 1.63 10.54
C ARG A 160 21.40 2.97 10.37
N ALA A 161 21.01 3.70 9.33
CA ALA A 161 21.50 5.02 8.96
C ALA A 161 20.33 5.90 8.46
N PRO A 162 20.53 7.23 8.29
CA PRO A 162 19.53 8.14 7.71
C PRO A 162 18.93 7.64 6.40
#